data_AF-A0AAU5RDN7-F1
#
_entry.id   AF-A0AAU5RDN7-F1
#
_cell.length_a   1.000
_cell.length_b   1.000
_cell.length_c   1.000
_cell.angle_alpha   90.00
_cell.angle_beta   90.00
_cell.angle_gamma   90.00
#
_symmetry.space_group_name_H-M   'P 1'
#
loop_
_entity.id
_entity.type
_entity.pdbx_description
1 polymer ?
#
loop_
_entity_poly.entity_id
_entity_poly.type
_entity_poly.pdbx_seq_one_letter_code
_entity_poly.pdbx_strand_id
1 'polypeptide(L)'
;MSSAPPPGWYRDPSYPLVERWWDGTAWTDHRRTPEGRPQPPVVPTGDFAPASGSRRGRVVALVAAGVVLVVCLVTGVFVLGRDGGDGGDDGGGRAGATASDPGSPAAASGKSTGAGAPSPSATADSSVVVDDLNGITFPVLDGWTRPENVAEDDIVLTTPGSYPCPGDSIGVCRHGRVLSRTARAGDDSTPETLAKGDIQDAADAEYDRDGAGDRPYGGITSHRLVDQGQIAVAGRAGYYVRWRVTTAKGSGGYVESLAFPSSTGSQAPVLVRFAFDAGADGPPLADMDRITKGIRPVGDAAADGGVGSSIGPDA
;
A
#
# COMPACT_ATOMS: atom_id res chain seq x y z
N MET A 1 10.56 -5.52 -31.93
CA MET A 1 9.96 -4.20 -32.19
C MET A 1 8.77 -4.08 -31.25
N SER A 2 8.92 -3.39 -30.11
CA SER A 2 7.80 -3.20 -29.18
C SER A 2 6.89 -2.12 -29.74
N SER A 3 5.69 -2.48 -30.16
CA SER A 3 4.68 -1.50 -30.56
C SER A 3 4.15 -0.82 -29.31
N ALA A 4 4.30 0.49 -29.23
CA ALA A 4 3.66 1.29 -28.18
C ALA A 4 2.12 1.13 -28.25
N PRO A 5 1.41 1.22 -27.13
CA PRO A 5 -0.04 1.17 -27.13
C PRO A 5 -0.63 2.29 -28.00
N PRO A 6 -1.75 2.06 -28.71
CA PRO A 6 -2.40 3.10 -29.51
C PRO A 6 -2.90 4.25 -28.63
N PRO A 7 -3.14 5.45 -29.19
CA PRO A 7 -3.67 6.57 -28.43
C PRO A 7 -5.00 6.22 -27.75
N GLY A 8 -5.16 6.56 -26.47
CA GLY A 8 -6.33 6.15 -25.69
C GLY A 8 -6.26 6.50 -24.21
N TRP A 9 -7.34 6.21 -23.49
CA TRP A 9 -7.40 6.32 -22.03
C TRP A 9 -6.86 5.05 -21.39
N TYR A 10 -5.87 5.21 -20.51
CA TYR A 10 -5.25 4.11 -19.77
C TYR A 10 -5.17 4.49 -18.29
N ARG A 11 -5.06 3.51 -17.39
CA ARG A 11 -4.87 3.76 -15.95
C ARG A 11 -3.63 4.63 -15.74
N ASP A 12 -3.75 5.70 -14.95
CA ASP A 12 -2.61 6.54 -14.61
C ASP A 12 -1.66 5.76 -13.68
N PRO A 13 -0.40 5.48 -14.06
CA PRO A 13 0.55 4.76 -13.23
C PRO A 13 0.84 5.46 -11.90
N SER A 14 0.64 6.79 -11.84
CA SER A 14 0.82 7.60 -10.63
C SER A 14 -0.45 7.70 -9.78
N TYR A 15 -1.63 7.41 -10.35
CA TYR A 15 -2.93 7.55 -9.68
C TYR A 15 -3.92 6.46 -10.14
N PRO A 16 -3.95 5.29 -9.48
CA PRO A 16 -4.67 4.11 -10.00
C PRO A 16 -6.20 4.28 -10.07
N LEU A 17 -6.77 5.31 -9.45
CA LEU A 17 -8.22 5.57 -9.46
C LEU A 17 -8.71 6.42 -10.64
N VAL A 18 -7.79 6.93 -11.47
CA VAL A 18 -8.10 7.75 -12.63
C VAL A 18 -7.46 7.19 -13.90
N GLU A 19 -8.05 7.51 -15.04
CA GLU A 19 -7.46 7.26 -16.36
C GLU A 19 -6.74 8.53 -16.82
N ARG A 20 -5.55 8.37 -17.41
CA ARG A 20 -4.78 9.41 -18.09
C ARG A 20 -4.75 9.12 -19.58
N TRP A 21 -4.75 10.16 -20.40
CA TRP A 21 -4.72 10.00 -21.86
C TRP A 21 -3.28 9.80 -22.36
N TRP A 22 -3.07 8.75 -23.15
CA TRP A 22 -1.86 8.47 -23.93
C TRP A 22 -2.08 8.88 -25.39
N ASP A 23 -1.17 9.66 -25.97
CA ASP A 23 -1.30 10.16 -27.34
C ASP A 23 -0.64 9.29 -28.42
N GLY A 24 -0.10 8.12 -28.04
CA GLY A 24 0.67 7.23 -28.92
C GLY A 24 2.18 7.36 -28.74
N THR A 25 2.66 8.45 -28.13
CA THR A 25 4.09 8.73 -27.91
C THR A 25 4.42 9.17 -26.48
N ALA A 26 3.50 9.84 -25.78
CA ALA A 26 3.65 10.33 -24.42
C ALA A 26 2.30 10.38 -23.66
N TRP A 27 2.39 10.43 -22.33
CA TRP A 27 1.24 10.68 -21.47
C TRP A 27 0.93 12.18 -21.44
N THR A 28 -0.33 12.55 -21.64
CA THR A 28 -0.81 13.94 -21.57
C THR A 28 -1.43 14.26 -20.22
N ASP A 29 -1.63 15.53 -19.88
CA ASP A 29 -2.22 15.93 -18.59
C ASP A 29 -3.75 15.74 -18.47
N HIS A 30 -4.40 15.24 -19.53
CA HIS A 30 -5.82 14.92 -19.48
C HIS A 30 -6.06 13.71 -18.59
N ARG A 31 -6.89 13.89 -17.55
CA ARG A 31 -7.33 12.85 -16.62
C ARG A 31 -8.85 12.78 -16.57
N ARG A 32 -9.40 11.57 -16.44
CA ARG A 32 -10.84 11.34 -16.22
C ARG A 32 -11.09 10.24 -15.19
N THR A 33 -12.28 10.27 -14.61
CA THR A 33 -12.80 9.14 -13.85
C THR A 33 -13.23 8.04 -14.84
N PRO A 34 -12.90 6.75 -14.60
CA PRO A 34 -13.34 5.66 -15.46
C PRO A 34 -14.87 5.69 -15.65
N GLU A 35 -15.32 5.73 -16.90
CA GLU A 35 -16.74 5.64 -17.23
C GLU A 35 -17.22 4.21 -16.98
N GLY A 36 -18.14 4.02 -16.02
CA GLY A 36 -18.68 2.69 -15.70
C GLY A 36 -18.93 2.41 -14.23
N ARG A 37 -18.66 3.34 -13.29
CA ARG A 37 -19.14 3.16 -11.91
C ARG A 37 -20.66 3.41 -11.86
N PRO A 38 -21.46 2.47 -11.34
CA PRO A 38 -22.85 2.76 -11.00
C PRO A 38 -22.87 3.91 -9.99
N GLN A 39 -23.58 4.99 -10.33
CA GLN A 39 -23.92 6.01 -9.34
C GLN A 39 -24.79 5.34 -8.27
N PRO A 40 -24.52 5.54 -6.97
CA PRO A 40 -25.43 5.08 -5.94
C PRO A 40 -26.80 5.75 -6.14
N PRO A 41 -27.92 5.01 -6.04
CA PRO A 41 -29.25 5.57 -6.26
C PRO A 41 -29.54 6.67 -5.24
N VAL A 42 -29.88 7.85 -5.75
CA VAL A 42 -30.44 8.94 -4.95
C VAL A 42 -31.82 8.49 -4.47
N VAL A 43 -31.96 8.25 -3.17
CA VAL A 43 -33.25 7.96 -2.53
C VAL A 43 -34.02 9.28 -2.43
N PRO A 44 -35.27 9.38 -2.91
CA PRO A 44 -36.08 10.59 -2.73
C PRO A 44 -36.43 10.72 -1.24
N THR A 45 -35.97 11.78 -0.59
CA THR A 45 -36.47 12.19 0.72
C THR A 45 -37.94 12.59 0.59
N GLY A 46 -38.82 11.72 1.06
CA GLY A 46 -40.24 11.99 1.20
C GLY A 46 -40.51 13.09 2.23
N ASP A 47 -41.56 13.84 1.96
CA ASP A 47 -42.05 14.99 2.72
C ASP A 47 -42.31 14.66 4.20
N PHE A 48 -41.59 15.34 5.09
CA PHE A 48 -42.03 15.53 6.47
C PHE A 48 -42.44 17.00 6.64
N ALA A 49 -43.76 17.21 6.68
CA ALA A 49 -44.36 18.49 6.99
C ALA A 49 -43.97 18.98 8.40
N PRO A 50 -43.80 20.30 8.62
CA PRO A 50 -43.43 20.83 9.92
C PRO A 50 -44.66 20.90 10.84
N ALA A 51 -44.65 20.10 11.91
CA ALA A 51 -45.60 20.26 13.01
C ALA A 51 -45.21 21.51 13.84
N SER A 52 -46.05 22.52 13.76
CA SER A 52 -46.00 23.71 14.62
C SER A 52 -46.65 23.42 15.98
N GLY A 53 -46.04 23.88 17.08
CA GLY A 53 -46.61 23.73 18.42
C GLY A 53 -45.72 24.22 19.57
N SER A 54 -45.83 25.52 19.87
CA SER A 54 -45.31 26.33 21.00
C SER A 54 -45.27 25.66 22.40
N ARG A 55 -44.40 25.98 23.38
CA ARG A 55 -44.10 27.30 24.00
C ARG A 55 -42.84 27.26 24.90
N ARG A 56 -42.12 28.40 24.84
CA ARG A 56 -41.52 29.20 25.94
C ARG A 56 -40.48 28.55 26.86
N GLY A 57 -39.25 29.07 26.80
CA GLY A 57 -38.28 28.89 27.87
C GLY A 57 -36.89 29.50 27.68
N ARG A 58 -36.80 30.83 27.58
CA ARG A 58 -35.67 31.70 28.00
C ARG A 58 -34.26 31.50 27.38
N VAL A 59 -33.90 32.51 26.58
CA VAL A 59 -32.67 33.32 26.66
C VAL A 59 -31.33 32.56 26.70
N VAL A 60 -30.67 32.52 25.53
CA VAL A 60 -29.21 32.46 25.43
C VAL A 60 -28.68 33.89 25.58
N ALA A 61 -27.85 34.11 26.59
CA ALA A 61 -26.92 35.24 26.65
C ALA A 61 -25.53 34.67 26.96
N LEU A 62 -24.68 34.69 25.95
CA LEU A 62 -23.24 34.47 26.05
C LEU A 62 -22.64 35.61 26.88
N VAL A 63 -21.89 35.28 27.94
CA VAL A 63 -20.85 36.17 28.48
C VAL A 63 -19.57 35.37 28.59
N ALA A 64 -18.56 35.91 27.94
CA ALA A 64 -17.25 35.36 27.72
C ALA A 64 -16.41 35.25 29.00
N ALA A 65 -15.60 34.19 28.99
CA ALA A 65 -14.35 33.94 29.68
C ALA A 65 -13.79 35.06 30.58
N GLY A 66 -13.75 34.77 31.88
CA GLY A 66 -12.96 35.47 32.87
C GLY A 66 -11.73 34.66 33.29
N VAL A 67 -10.56 35.29 33.11
CA VAL A 67 -9.32 35.11 33.89
C VAL A 67 -8.42 33.91 33.53
N VAL A 68 -7.51 34.14 32.58
CA VAL A 68 -6.12 33.65 32.69
C VAL A 68 -5.21 34.88 32.80
N LEU A 69 -4.98 35.31 34.03
CA LEU A 69 -3.74 35.95 34.48
C LEU A 69 -2.79 34.75 34.76
N VAL A 70 -1.51 34.71 34.39
CA VAL A 70 -0.50 35.76 34.48
C VAL A 70 0.80 35.25 33.83
N VAL A 71 1.47 36.13 33.07
CA VAL A 71 2.94 36.35 33.03
C VAL A 71 3.82 35.25 32.39
N CYS A 72 4.78 35.51 31.50
CA CYS A 72 5.29 36.70 30.81
C CYS A 72 6.35 36.21 29.79
N LEU A 73 6.83 37.15 28.97
CA LEU A 73 8.13 37.21 28.27
C LEU A 73 8.16 36.68 26.82
N VAL A 74 8.65 37.39 25.79
CA VAL A 74 9.16 38.77 25.61
C VAL A 74 9.49 38.94 24.10
N THR A 75 9.23 40.14 23.53
CA THR A 75 9.83 40.77 22.31
C THR A 75 9.82 40.06 20.94
N GLY A 76 9.69 40.71 19.79
CA GLY A 76 9.68 42.13 19.40
C GLY A 76 9.22 42.27 17.94
N VAL A 77 8.44 43.30 17.60
CA VAL A 77 8.88 44.56 16.93
C VAL A 77 8.92 44.46 15.38
N PHE A 78 8.14 45.35 14.75
CA PHE A 78 8.12 45.83 13.34
C PHE A 78 7.39 44.98 12.30
N VAL A 79 6.56 45.49 11.36
CA VAL A 79 6.13 46.87 11.04
C VAL A 79 4.85 46.81 10.18
N LEU A 80 4.04 47.86 10.25
CA LEU A 80 2.86 48.12 9.42
C LEU A 80 3.23 48.37 7.94
N GLY A 81 2.37 47.92 7.02
CA GLY A 81 2.42 48.31 5.62
C GLY A 81 1.24 47.77 4.83
N ARG A 82 0.12 48.48 4.91
CA ARG A 82 -1.03 48.35 4.00
C ARG A 82 -0.78 49.26 2.79
N ASP A 83 -1.11 48.78 1.61
CA ASP A 83 -1.76 49.45 0.46
C ASP A 83 -1.67 48.45 -0.71
N GLY A 84 -2.74 48.05 -1.41
CA GLY A 84 -3.82 48.88 -1.95
C GLY A 84 -3.46 49.21 -3.40
N GLY A 85 -3.86 48.35 -4.34
CA GLY A 85 -3.58 48.55 -5.77
C GLY A 85 -4.49 47.69 -6.64
N ASP A 86 -5.61 48.29 -7.05
CA ASP A 86 -6.53 47.84 -8.10
C ASP A 86 -6.07 48.43 -9.45
N GLY A 87 -6.36 47.71 -10.53
CA GLY A 87 -6.12 48.10 -11.93
C GLY A 87 -5.62 46.89 -12.72
N GLY A 88 -6.22 46.45 -13.80
CA GLY A 88 -7.11 47.09 -14.76
C GLY A 88 -6.65 46.65 -16.16
N ASP A 89 -7.64 46.37 -17.01
CA ASP A 89 -7.59 46.32 -18.48
C ASP A 89 -7.17 45.03 -19.22
N ASP A 90 -8.22 44.42 -19.81
CA ASP A 90 -8.51 44.31 -21.25
C ASP A 90 -7.46 43.77 -22.22
N GLY A 91 -7.90 42.81 -23.06
CA GLY A 91 -7.12 42.47 -24.25
C GLY A 91 -7.55 41.30 -25.13
N GLY A 92 -8.81 41.29 -25.61
CA GLY A 92 -9.13 40.95 -27.01
C GLY A 92 -9.02 39.50 -27.54
N GLY A 93 -9.79 39.23 -28.60
CA GLY A 93 -9.46 38.18 -29.57
C GLY A 93 -10.61 37.24 -29.96
N ARG A 94 -11.35 37.63 -31.00
CA ARG A 94 -12.37 36.83 -31.70
C ARG A 94 -11.76 35.75 -32.61
N ALA A 95 -12.66 34.85 -33.04
CA ALA A 95 -12.61 33.89 -34.17
C ALA A 95 -12.21 32.46 -33.77
N GLY A 96 -12.82 31.39 -34.28
CA GLY A 96 -13.82 31.22 -35.32
C GLY A 96 -14.18 29.73 -35.43
N ALA A 97 -15.20 29.46 -36.25
CA ALA A 97 -15.82 28.17 -36.58
C ALA A 97 -14.82 26.99 -36.81
N THR A 98 -15.17 25.72 -36.69
CA THR A 98 -16.21 24.99 -37.43
C THR A 98 -16.44 23.62 -36.82
N ALA A 99 -17.71 23.22 -36.68
CA ALA A 99 -18.11 21.82 -36.53
C ALA A 99 -17.86 21.08 -37.86
N SER A 100 -17.29 19.89 -37.78
CA SER A 100 -17.27 18.92 -38.88
C SER A 100 -17.38 17.53 -38.28
N ASP A 101 -18.61 17.04 -38.32
CA ASP A 101 -19.00 15.66 -38.15
C ASP A 101 -18.65 14.92 -39.45
N PRO A 102 -18.03 13.73 -39.38
CA PRO A 102 -18.42 12.72 -40.34
C PRO A 102 -18.56 11.34 -39.71
N GLY A 103 -19.71 10.73 -39.95
CA GLY A 103 -19.75 9.48 -40.68
C GLY A 103 -19.61 8.21 -39.84
N SER A 104 -20.76 7.70 -39.41
CA SER A 104 -20.96 6.27 -39.13
C SER A 104 -20.74 5.43 -40.39
N PRO A 105 -20.14 4.24 -40.24
CA PRO A 105 -20.71 3.07 -40.91
C PRO A 105 -20.95 1.90 -39.94
N ALA A 106 -22.08 1.24 -40.16
CA ALA A 106 -22.48 -0.03 -39.56
C ALA A 106 -21.79 -1.24 -40.23
N ALA A 107 -21.96 -2.40 -39.57
CA ALA A 107 -21.61 -3.79 -39.95
C ALA A 107 -20.29 -4.30 -39.32
N ALA A 108 -20.16 -5.51 -38.78
CA ALA A 108 -21.02 -6.69 -38.73
C ALA A 108 -20.63 -7.58 -37.53
N SER A 109 -21.59 -8.34 -37.03
CA SER A 109 -21.39 -9.45 -36.09
C SER A 109 -20.46 -10.52 -36.68
N GLY A 110 -19.32 -10.73 -36.02
CA GLY A 110 -18.39 -11.83 -36.29
C GLY A 110 -18.20 -12.67 -35.03
N LYS A 111 -18.84 -13.83 -35.01
CA LYS A 111 -18.71 -14.87 -33.98
C LYS A 111 -17.34 -15.54 -34.18
N SER A 112 -16.40 -15.37 -33.25
CA SER A 112 -15.16 -16.17 -33.21
C SER A 112 -15.06 -16.90 -31.88
N THR A 113 -15.27 -18.20 -31.97
CA THR A 113 -14.92 -19.21 -30.98
C THR A 113 -13.43 -19.53 -31.10
N GLY A 114 -12.69 -19.44 -29.98
CA GLY A 114 -11.48 -20.22 -29.76
C GLY A 114 -10.18 -19.44 -29.58
N ALA A 115 -9.70 -19.38 -28.34
CA ALA A 115 -8.37 -19.86 -27.93
C ALA A 115 -8.28 -19.65 -26.41
N GLY A 116 -8.21 -20.75 -25.65
CA GLY A 116 -8.13 -20.71 -24.20
C GLY A 116 -6.95 -19.90 -23.71
N ALA A 117 -7.16 -19.14 -22.64
CA ALA A 117 -6.06 -18.63 -21.83
C ALA A 117 -5.12 -19.80 -21.46
N PRO A 118 -3.80 -19.59 -21.43
CA PRO A 118 -2.90 -20.62 -20.94
C PRO A 118 -3.31 -20.94 -19.50
N SER A 119 -3.87 -22.13 -19.29
CA SER A 119 -3.93 -22.73 -17.96
C SER A 119 -2.51 -22.72 -17.39
N PRO A 120 -2.29 -22.26 -16.16
CA PRO A 120 -1.01 -22.49 -15.51
C PRO A 120 -0.79 -24.00 -15.48
N SER A 121 0.33 -24.44 -16.06
CA SER A 121 0.75 -25.83 -16.03
C SER A 121 0.67 -26.34 -14.59
N ALA A 122 -0.10 -27.42 -14.43
CA ALA A 122 -0.39 -28.07 -13.18
C ALA A 122 0.85 -28.78 -12.62
N THR A 123 1.77 -28.03 -12.00
CA THR A 123 2.68 -28.52 -10.95
C THR A 123 3.25 -27.36 -10.13
N ALA A 124 2.42 -26.40 -9.73
CA ALA A 124 2.84 -25.50 -8.66
C ALA A 124 2.82 -26.32 -7.36
N ASP A 125 4.00 -26.57 -6.78
CA ASP A 125 4.11 -27.20 -5.47
C ASP A 125 3.29 -26.35 -4.49
N SER A 126 2.21 -26.93 -3.95
CA SER A 126 1.30 -26.18 -3.11
C SER A 126 1.94 -25.71 -1.81
N SER A 127 3.11 -26.24 -1.46
CA SER A 127 3.89 -25.91 -0.27
C SER A 127 4.67 -24.60 -0.37
N VAL A 128 4.69 -23.93 -1.52
CA VAL A 128 5.40 -22.65 -1.69
C VAL A 128 4.54 -21.56 -2.35
N VAL A 129 4.89 -20.31 -2.08
CA VAL A 129 4.41 -19.12 -2.79
C VAL A 129 5.59 -18.52 -3.53
N VAL A 130 5.39 -18.19 -4.80
CA VAL A 130 6.42 -17.58 -5.64
C VAL A 130 6.19 -16.08 -5.67
N ASP A 131 7.22 -15.32 -5.37
CA ASP A 131 7.32 -13.88 -5.61
C ASP A 131 8.24 -13.69 -6.82
N ASP A 132 7.63 -13.66 -8.01
CA ASP A 132 8.35 -13.51 -9.28
C ASP A 132 9.05 -12.15 -9.39
N LEU A 133 8.51 -11.10 -8.75
CA LEU A 133 9.06 -9.76 -8.81
C LEU A 133 10.42 -9.68 -8.10
N ASN A 134 10.51 -10.27 -6.90
CA ASN A 134 11.75 -10.28 -6.12
C ASN A 134 12.61 -11.54 -6.37
N GLY A 135 12.10 -12.49 -7.14
CA GLY A 135 12.80 -13.71 -7.54
C GLY A 135 13.04 -14.67 -6.38
N ILE A 136 12.10 -14.73 -5.43
CA ILE A 136 12.18 -15.60 -4.25
C ILE A 136 10.89 -16.41 -4.05
N THR A 137 10.97 -17.43 -3.21
CA THR A 137 9.85 -18.27 -2.80
C THR A 137 9.72 -18.28 -1.29
N PHE A 138 8.49 -18.42 -0.81
CA PHE A 138 8.14 -18.49 0.60
C PHE A 138 7.52 -19.85 0.91
N PRO A 139 7.88 -20.50 2.03
CA PRO A 139 7.22 -21.72 2.46
C PRO A 139 5.81 -21.41 2.98
N VAL A 140 4.83 -22.18 2.55
CA VAL A 140 3.48 -22.19 3.14
C VAL A 140 3.52 -23.14 4.34
N LEU A 141 3.66 -22.59 5.54
CA LEU A 141 3.66 -23.36 6.79
C LEU A 141 2.23 -23.77 7.19
N ASP A 142 2.11 -24.71 8.12
CA ASP A 142 0.83 -25.03 8.74
C ASP A 142 0.22 -23.77 9.39
N GLY A 143 -1.07 -23.52 9.13
CA GLY A 143 -1.76 -22.31 9.60
C GLY A 143 -1.54 -21.07 8.70
N TRP A 144 -0.76 -21.20 7.63
CA TRP A 144 -0.58 -20.18 6.61
C TRP A 144 -1.19 -20.62 5.29
N THR A 145 -1.64 -19.64 4.51
CA THR A 145 -2.19 -19.85 3.17
C THR A 145 -1.57 -18.87 2.19
N ARG A 146 -1.69 -19.21 0.91
CA ARG A 146 -1.52 -18.21 -0.14
C ARG A 146 -2.51 -17.06 0.07
N PRO A 147 -2.15 -15.84 -0.34
CA PRO A 147 -3.05 -14.71 -0.28
C PRO A 147 -4.22 -14.98 -1.23
N GLU A 148 -5.43 -15.02 -0.67
CA GLU A 148 -6.67 -15.05 -1.44
C GLU A 148 -7.48 -13.80 -1.09
N ASN A 149 -7.97 -13.10 -2.11
CA ASN A 149 -8.77 -11.88 -1.94
C ASN A 149 -8.05 -10.80 -1.11
N VAL A 150 -6.77 -10.56 -1.39
CA VAL A 150 -6.00 -9.48 -0.78
C VAL A 150 -5.99 -8.24 -1.67
N ALA A 151 -6.06 -7.05 -1.07
CA ALA A 151 -6.08 -5.79 -1.81
C ALA A 151 -4.67 -5.27 -2.15
N GLU A 152 -3.64 -5.80 -1.50
CA GLU A 152 -2.25 -5.44 -1.71
C GLU A 152 -1.55 -6.57 -2.48
N ASP A 153 -0.94 -6.24 -3.62
CA ASP A 153 -0.32 -7.22 -4.51
C ASP A 153 0.99 -7.80 -3.95
N ASP A 154 1.59 -7.12 -2.97
CA ASP A 154 2.88 -7.48 -2.37
C ASP A 154 2.75 -8.55 -1.26
N ILE A 155 1.53 -8.97 -0.89
CA ILE A 155 1.31 -10.00 0.14
C ILE A 155 1.68 -11.37 -0.43
N VAL A 156 2.52 -12.10 0.29
CA VAL A 156 2.96 -13.45 -0.09
C VAL A 156 2.38 -14.54 0.82
N LEU A 157 2.05 -14.24 2.07
CA LEU A 157 1.43 -15.19 3.00
C LEU A 157 0.42 -14.50 3.92
N THR A 158 -0.67 -15.21 4.24
CA THR A 158 -1.66 -14.80 5.23
C THR A 158 -2.09 -15.96 6.11
N THR A 159 -2.54 -15.67 7.33
CA THR A 159 -3.37 -16.63 8.08
C THR A 159 -4.75 -16.77 7.45
N PRO A 160 -5.41 -17.94 7.55
CA PRO A 160 -6.77 -18.12 7.09
C PRO A 160 -7.75 -17.25 7.89
N GLY A 161 -8.84 -16.86 7.24
CA GLY A 161 -9.90 -16.06 7.84
C GLY A 161 -9.54 -14.59 8.03
N SER A 162 -10.57 -13.81 8.35
CA SER A 162 -10.47 -12.40 8.71
C SER A 162 -11.39 -12.13 9.89
N TYR A 163 -11.15 -11.02 10.58
CA TYR A 163 -11.95 -10.60 11.72
C TYR A 163 -12.18 -9.08 11.68
N PRO A 164 -13.22 -8.55 12.33
CA PRO A 164 -13.42 -7.11 12.41
C PRO A 164 -12.24 -6.45 13.12
N CYS A 165 -11.67 -5.41 12.53
CA CYS A 165 -10.57 -4.69 13.16
C CYS A 165 -10.99 -4.14 14.54
N PRO A 166 -10.11 -4.15 15.57
CA PRO A 166 -10.49 -3.78 16.93
C PRO A 166 -10.78 -2.28 17.14
N GLY A 167 -10.32 -1.44 16.22
CA GLY A 167 -10.58 0.00 16.20
C GLY A 167 -11.96 0.36 15.65
N ASP A 168 -12.26 1.66 15.60
CA ASP A 168 -13.54 2.16 15.10
C ASP A 168 -13.63 2.20 13.56
N SER A 169 -12.81 1.41 12.86
CA SER A 169 -12.81 1.32 11.40
C SER A 169 -13.77 0.22 10.91
N ILE A 170 -14.26 0.35 9.68
CA ILE A 170 -15.12 -0.66 9.03
C ILE A 170 -14.26 -1.77 8.37
N GLY A 171 -12.95 -1.76 8.64
CA GLY A 171 -11.98 -2.68 8.04
C GLY A 171 -12.05 -4.10 8.59
N VAL A 172 -11.53 -5.04 7.79
CA VAL A 172 -11.28 -6.41 8.22
C VAL A 172 -9.78 -6.63 8.37
N CYS A 173 -9.40 -7.21 9.50
CA CYS A 173 -8.03 -7.49 9.89
C CYS A 173 -7.75 -8.99 9.75
N ARG A 174 -6.46 -9.36 9.72
CA ARG A 174 -5.99 -10.74 9.71
C ARG A 174 -4.90 -10.92 10.75
N HIS A 175 -4.82 -12.11 11.34
CA HIS A 175 -3.92 -12.35 12.45
C HIS A 175 -2.45 -12.42 12.05
N GLY A 176 -2.14 -12.82 10.82
CA GLY A 176 -0.76 -12.83 10.32
C GLY A 176 -0.69 -12.49 8.85
N ARG A 177 0.26 -11.64 8.51
CA ARG A 177 0.59 -11.24 7.13
C ARG A 177 2.09 -11.23 6.92
N VAL A 178 2.49 -11.61 5.71
CA VAL A 178 3.86 -11.43 5.21
C VAL A 178 3.78 -10.76 3.84
N LEU A 179 4.49 -9.65 3.67
CA LEU A 179 4.69 -8.97 2.39
C LEU A 179 6.14 -9.05 1.96
N SER A 180 6.36 -9.00 0.66
CA SER A 180 7.67 -8.91 0.04
C SER A 180 7.67 -7.79 -0.99
N ARG A 181 8.69 -6.92 -0.95
CA ARG A 181 8.81 -5.77 -1.86
C ARG A 181 10.25 -5.47 -2.21
N THR A 182 10.46 -4.88 -3.38
CA THR A 182 11.77 -4.36 -3.75
C THR A 182 12.00 -3.01 -3.06
N ALA A 183 13.09 -2.89 -2.31
CA ALA A 183 13.48 -1.67 -1.63
C ALA A 183 14.12 -0.67 -2.61
N ARG A 184 13.91 0.62 -2.36
CA ARG A 184 14.73 1.67 -2.99
C ARG A 184 16.05 1.76 -2.22
N ALA A 185 17.15 1.60 -2.92
CA ALA A 185 18.49 1.65 -2.35
C ALA A 185 19.31 2.74 -3.03
N GLY A 186 19.95 3.59 -2.23
CA GLY A 186 21.09 4.41 -2.65
C GLY A 186 22.41 3.66 -2.47
N ASP A 187 23.51 4.26 -2.91
CA ASP A 187 24.84 3.63 -3.03
C ASP A 187 25.36 3.00 -1.71
N ASP A 188 24.99 3.57 -0.55
CA ASP A 188 25.43 3.09 0.78
C ASP A 188 24.39 2.23 1.51
N SER A 189 23.35 1.75 0.81
CA SER A 189 22.28 0.99 1.45
C SER A 189 22.74 -0.42 1.80
N THR A 190 22.94 -0.67 3.09
CA THR A 190 23.15 -2.01 3.64
C THR A 190 21.82 -2.64 4.05
N PRO A 191 21.74 -3.99 4.16
CA PRO A 191 20.59 -4.65 4.75
C PRO A 191 20.22 -4.10 6.13
N GLU A 192 21.22 -3.82 6.97
CA GLU A 192 20.98 -3.27 8.31
C GLU A 192 20.33 -1.89 8.27
N THR A 193 20.84 -0.98 7.44
CA THR A 193 20.26 0.38 7.30
C THR A 193 18.86 0.33 6.71
N LEU A 194 18.60 -0.59 5.79
CA LEU A 194 17.27 -0.77 5.19
C LEU A 194 16.27 -1.30 6.20
N ALA A 195 16.59 -2.39 6.92
CA ALA A 195 15.69 -2.98 7.91
C ALA A 195 15.39 -2.00 9.06
N LYS A 196 16.41 -1.29 9.57
CA LYS A 196 16.24 -0.28 10.63
C LYS A 196 15.45 0.95 10.17
N GLY A 197 15.60 1.34 8.90
CA GLY A 197 14.81 2.43 8.31
C GLY A 197 13.36 2.04 8.03
N ASP A 198 13.11 0.77 7.72
CA ASP A 198 11.80 0.27 7.30
C ASP A 198 10.84 -0.07 8.44
N ILE A 199 11.35 -0.48 9.60
CA ILE A 199 10.54 -1.08 10.68
C ILE A 199 9.41 -0.18 11.20
N GLN A 200 9.62 1.13 11.24
CA GLN A 200 8.57 2.08 11.64
C GLN A 200 7.45 2.10 10.61
N ASP A 201 7.77 2.23 9.32
CA ASP A 201 6.80 2.21 8.23
C ASP A 201 6.07 0.86 8.16
N ALA A 202 6.75 -0.24 8.46
CA ALA A 202 6.14 -1.56 8.54
C ALA A 202 5.12 -1.64 9.68
N ALA A 203 5.45 -1.09 10.85
CA ALA A 203 4.56 -1.05 11.98
C ALA A 203 3.36 -0.12 11.74
N ASP A 204 3.60 1.08 11.23
CA ASP A 204 2.57 2.09 10.98
C ASP A 204 1.55 1.59 9.96
N ALA A 205 2.01 0.94 8.88
CA ALA A 205 1.15 0.41 7.82
C ALA A 205 0.21 -0.71 8.30
N GLU A 206 0.63 -1.54 9.27
CA GLU A 206 -0.25 -2.60 9.81
C GLU A 206 -1.08 -2.11 10.99
N TYR A 207 -0.47 -1.40 11.95
CA TYR A 207 -1.05 -1.18 13.27
C TYR A 207 -1.41 0.29 13.58
N ASP A 208 -0.89 1.27 12.86
CA ASP A 208 -1.26 2.68 13.07
C ASP A 208 -2.37 3.14 12.14
N ARG A 209 -2.09 3.19 10.84
CA ARG A 209 -2.99 3.71 9.81
C ARG A 209 -2.93 2.91 8.52
N ASP A 210 -4.11 2.57 8.00
CA ASP A 210 -4.20 1.95 6.68
C ASP A 210 -4.09 2.97 5.53
N GLY A 211 -4.13 2.48 4.29
CA GLY A 211 -4.05 3.31 3.09
C GLY A 211 -5.20 4.32 2.92
N ALA A 212 -6.31 4.16 3.66
CA ALA A 212 -7.41 5.12 3.71
C ALA A 212 -7.23 6.17 4.82
N GLY A 213 -6.24 6.00 5.69
CA GLY A 213 -5.95 6.86 6.83
C GLY A 213 -6.72 6.48 8.09
N ASP A 214 -7.50 5.40 8.05
CA ASP A 214 -8.24 4.86 9.19
C ASP A 214 -7.29 4.17 10.17
N ARG A 215 -7.72 4.04 11.43
CA ARG A 215 -6.91 3.45 12.51
C ARG A 215 -7.44 2.07 12.91
N PRO A 216 -7.05 0.98 12.23
CA PRO A 216 -7.63 -0.35 12.45
C PRO A 216 -7.45 -0.87 13.89
N TYR A 217 -6.41 -0.41 14.60
CA TYR A 217 -6.16 -0.78 16.00
C TYR A 217 -6.21 0.42 16.96
N GLY A 218 -6.83 1.52 16.53
CA GLY A 218 -6.86 2.78 17.30
C GLY A 218 -5.51 3.52 17.35
N GLY A 219 -4.52 3.06 16.58
CA GLY A 219 -3.18 3.64 16.50
C GLY A 219 -2.16 2.95 17.40
N ILE A 220 -0.88 3.15 17.08
CA ILE A 220 0.25 2.67 17.89
C ILE A 220 0.47 3.62 19.07
N THR A 221 0.57 3.07 20.27
CA THR A 221 0.83 3.82 21.51
C THR A 221 2.28 3.71 21.98
N SER A 222 2.93 2.57 21.71
CA SER A 222 4.34 2.36 21.97
C SER A 222 4.85 1.14 21.20
N HIS A 223 6.16 1.03 21.06
CA HIS A 223 6.83 -0.17 20.58
C HIS A 223 8.04 -0.49 21.47
N ARG A 224 8.52 -1.73 21.38
CA ARG A 224 9.76 -2.19 22.02
C ARG A 224 10.54 -3.04 21.03
N LEU A 225 11.84 -2.79 20.90
CA LEU A 225 12.74 -3.70 20.21
C LEU A 225 12.78 -5.05 20.94
N VAL A 226 12.39 -6.11 20.24
CA VAL A 226 12.39 -7.49 20.75
C VAL A 226 13.68 -8.18 20.35
N ASP A 227 14.07 -8.05 19.09
CA ASP A 227 15.24 -8.71 18.54
C ASP A 227 15.74 -7.99 17.28
N GLN A 228 17.01 -8.18 16.93
CA GLN A 228 17.60 -7.74 15.67
C GLN A 228 18.94 -8.45 15.44
N GLY A 229 19.32 -8.64 14.19
CA GLY A 229 20.64 -9.18 13.89
C GLY A 229 20.89 -9.50 12.43
N GLN A 230 22.12 -9.91 12.16
CA GLN A 230 22.52 -10.47 10.88
C GLN A 230 21.91 -11.87 10.70
N ILE A 231 21.50 -12.18 9.48
CA ILE A 231 20.89 -13.47 9.15
C ILE A 231 21.26 -13.90 7.73
N ALA A 232 21.30 -15.21 7.47
CA ALA A 232 21.43 -15.74 6.12
C ALA A 232 20.04 -16.09 5.58
N VAL A 233 19.69 -15.55 4.42
CA VAL A 233 18.39 -15.75 3.76
C VAL A 233 18.58 -15.82 2.26
N ALA A 234 17.95 -16.79 1.60
CA ALA A 234 18.12 -17.03 0.15
C ALA A 234 19.59 -17.08 -0.32
N GLY A 235 20.49 -17.61 0.51
CA GLY A 235 21.94 -17.69 0.23
C GLY A 235 22.71 -16.37 0.37
N ARG A 236 22.10 -15.32 0.91
CA ARG A 236 22.70 -13.99 1.07
C ARG A 236 22.69 -13.53 2.52
N ALA A 237 23.63 -12.66 2.85
CA ALA A 237 23.64 -11.97 4.15
C ALA A 237 22.56 -10.88 4.15
N GLY A 238 21.68 -10.93 5.14
CA GLY A 238 20.62 -9.98 5.41
C GLY A 238 20.68 -9.48 6.85
N TYR A 239 19.70 -8.66 7.21
CA TYR A 239 19.52 -8.13 8.56
C TYR A 239 18.03 -8.00 8.85
N TYR A 240 17.61 -8.29 10.09
CA TYR A 240 16.24 -8.10 10.52
C TYR A 240 16.15 -7.22 11.77
N VAL A 241 15.01 -6.56 11.93
CA VAL A 241 14.61 -5.84 13.15
C VAL A 241 13.21 -6.28 13.51
N ARG A 242 13.00 -6.73 14.75
CA ARG A 242 11.71 -7.20 15.27
C ARG A 242 11.24 -6.34 16.43
N TRP A 243 10.05 -5.79 16.32
CA TRP A 243 9.39 -5.00 17.36
C TRP A 243 8.17 -5.73 17.93
N ARG A 244 7.90 -5.47 19.21
CA ARG A 244 6.57 -5.65 19.81
C ARG A 244 5.89 -4.30 19.81
N VAL A 245 4.73 -4.21 19.18
CA VAL A 245 3.90 -3.02 19.07
C VAL A 245 2.75 -3.13 20.07
N THR A 246 2.44 -2.02 20.75
CA THR A 246 1.26 -1.87 21.62
C THR A 246 0.33 -0.86 20.99
N THR A 247 -0.92 -1.24 20.77
CA THR A 247 -1.95 -0.43 20.12
C THR A 247 -2.98 0.06 21.13
N ALA A 248 -3.77 1.09 20.78
CA ALA A 248 -4.81 1.61 21.65
C ALA A 248 -5.99 0.63 21.82
N LYS A 249 -6.21 -0.23 20.82
CA LYS A 249 -7.23 -1.30 20.81
C LYS A 249 -6.60 -2.62 20.36
N GLY A 250 -7.16 -3.73 20.81
CA GLY A 250 -6.65 -5.06 20.50
C GLY A 250 -5.36 -5.41 21.27
N SER A 251 -4.73 -6.51 20.89
CA SER A 251 -3.53 -7.07 21.56
C SER A 251 -2.20 -6.43 21.17
N GLY A 252 -2.23 -5.51 20.21
CA GLY A 252 -1.06 -5.17 19.41
C GLY A 252 -0.51 -6.38 18.66
N GLY A 253 0.75 -6.29 18.25
CA GLY A 253 1.38 -7.31 17.42
C GLY A 253 2.90 -7.30 17.46
N TYR A 254 3.48 -8.25 16.76
CA TYR A 254 4.89 -8.30 16.44
C TYR A 254 5.07 -7.89 14.98
N VAL A 255 6.03 -7.01 14.74
CA VAL A 255 6.38 -6.55 13.40
C VAL A 255 7.85 -6.84 13.17
N GLU A 256 8.20 -7.36 12.00
CA GLU A 256 9.59 -7.55 11.59
C GLU A 256 9.82 -7.01 10.19
N SER A 257 10.89 -6.22 10.04
CA SER A 257 11.45 -5.86 8.73
C SER A 257 12.74 -6.63 8.54
N LEU A 258 12.77 -7.47 7.51
CA LEU A 258 13.92 -8.23 7.05
C LEU A 258 14.38 -7.62 5.72
N ALA A 259 15.67 -7.33 5.61
CA ALA A 259 16.28 -6.85 4.37
C ALA A 259 17.40 -7.77 3.93
N PHE A 260 17.53 -8.01 2.62
CA PHE A 260 18.64 -8.75 2.02
C PHE A 260 18.72 -8.46 0.50
N PRO A 261 19.89 -8.59 -0.13
CA PRO A 261 20.00 -8.42 -1.58
C PRO A 261 19.34 -9.59 -2.32
N SER A 262 18.62 -9.33 -3.41
CA SER A 262 18.11 -10.40 -4.26
C SER A 262 19.25 -11.23 -4.87
N SER A 263 19.02 -12.53 -5.01
CA SER A 263 19.91 -13.48 -5.70
C SER A 263 19.82 -13.38 -7.22
N THR A 264 18.82 -12.68 -7.75
CA THR A 264 18.56 -12.58 -9.19
C THR A 264 18.73 -11.14 -9.70
N GLY A 265 18.90 -11.01 -11.02
CA GLY A 265 18.91 -9.72 -11.71
C GLY A 265 19.98 -8.74 -11.19
N SER A 266 19.57 -7.48 -11.00
CA SER A 266 20.43 -6.39 -10.51
C SER A 266 20.80 -6.49 -9.03
N GLN A 267 20.36 -7.56 -8.34
CA GLN A 267 20.53 -7.75 -6.91
C GLN A 267 19.92 -6.61 -6.08
N ALA A 268 18.84 -6.01 -6.59
CA ALA A 268 18.09 -5.00 -5.86
C ALA A 268 17.70 -5.53 -4.46
N PRO A 269 17.81 -4.72 -3.40
CA PRO A 269 17.47 -5.19 -2.07
C PRO A 269 15.99 -5.51 -1.95
N VAL A 270 15.68 -6.61 -1.28
CA VAL A 270 14.33 -7.07 -0.96
C VAL A 270 14.06 -6.73 0.50
N LEU A 271 12.87 -6.22 0.77
CA LEU A 271 12.31 -6.06 2.10
C LEU A 271 11.16 -7.05 2.27
N VAL A 272 11.23 -7.86 3.32
CA VAL A 272 10.15 -8.73 3.75
C VAL A 272 9.62 -8.19 5.07
N ARG A 273 8.32 -7.92 5.12
CA ARG A 273 7.63 -7.41 6.30
C ARG A 273 6.72 -8.49 6.87
N PHE A 274 6.90 -8.79 8.14
CA PHE A 274 6.03 -9.67 8.91
C PHE A 274 5.20 -8.83 9.87
N ALA A 275 3.91 -9.14 9.99
CA ALA A 275 3.07 -8.54 11.00
C ALA A 275 2.10 -9.56 11.57
N PHE A 276 2.32 -9.95 12.83
CA PHE A 276 1.58 -11.01 13.52
C PHE A 276 0.91 -10.43 14.76
N ASP A 277 -0.40 -10.63 14.89
CA ASP A 277 -1.12 -10.29 16.11
C ASP A 277 -0.55 -11.05 17.29
N ALA A 278 -0.53 -10.39 18.44
CA ALA A 278 0.02 -10.96 19.65
C ALA A 278 -1.03 -11.48 20.63
N GLY A 279 -2.30 -11.55 20.19
CA GLY A 279 -3.40 -12.17 20.91
C GLY A 279 -3.35 -13.70 20.85
N ALA A 280 -4.30 -14.36 21.51
CA ALA A 280 -4.37 -15.83 21.56
C ALA A 280 -4.55 -16.48 20.18
N ASP A 281 -5.21 -15.78 19.26
CA ASP A 281 -5.46 -16.22 17.89
C ASP A 281 -4.34 -15.82 16.90
N GLY A 282 -3.30 -15.17 17.41
CA GLY A 282 -2.12 -14.79 16.63
C GLY A 282 -1.29 -16.01 16.18
N PRO A 283 -0.60 -15.93 15.03
CA PRO A 283 0.33 -16.98 14.63
C PRO A 283 1.46 -17.14 15.66
N PRO A 284 2.05 -18.35 15.77
CA PRO A 284 3.24 -18.55 16.59
C PRO A 284 4.36 -17.58 16.17
N LEU A 285 4.96 -16.87 17.12
CA LEU A 285 6.05 -15.92 16.82
C LEU A 285 7.24 -16.58 16.12
N ALA A 286 7.51 -17.85 16.43
CA ALA A 286 8.55 -18.64 15.79
C ALA A 286 8.33 -18.83 14.27
N ASP A 287 7.15 -18.52 13.75
CA ASP A 287 6.87 -18.60 12.31
C ASP A 287 7.61 -17.53 11.53
N MET A 288 7.91 -16.37 12.13
CA MET A 288 8.79 -15.37 11.49
C MET A 288 10.15 -16.01 11.15
N ASP A 289 10.72 -16.76 12.09
CA ASP A 289 12.00 -17.43 11.92
C ASP A 289 11.91 -18.62 10.96
N ARG A 290 10.83 -19.41 11.05
CA ARG A 290 10.60 -20.56 10.16
C ARG A 290 10.39 -20.13 8.71
N ILE A 291 9.59 -19.09 8.48
CA ILE A 291 9.35 -18.53 7.14
C ILE A 291 10.65 -17.96 6.60
N THR A 292 11.34 -17.09 7.36
CA THR A 292 12.64 -16.51 6.95
C THR A 292 13.65 -17.59 6.58
N LYS A 293 13.78 -18.65 7.40
CA LYS A 293 14.68 -19.77 7.12
C LYS A 293 14.29 -20.55 5.86
N GLY A 294 13.03 -20.54 5.46
CA GLY A 294 12.54 -21.23 4.26
C GLY A 294 12.54 -20.37 2.99
N ILE A 295 12.87 -19.09 3.04
CA ILE A 295 12.95 -18.25 1.83
C ILE A 295 14.08 -18.74 0.93
N ARG A 296 13.77 -19.00 -0.35
CA ARG A 296 14.73 -19.48 -1.36
C ARG A 296 14.65 -18.65 -2.65
N PRO A 297 15.76 -18.49 -3.41
CA PRO A 297 15.71 -18.05 -4.80
C PRO A 297 14.72 -18.87 -5.63
N VAL A 298 14.05 -18.24 -6.59
CA VAL A 298 13.31 -18.99 -7.62
C VAL A 298 14.30 -19.79 -8.47
N GLY A 299 13.98 -21.07 -8.72
CA GLY A 299 14.84 -21.97 -9.49
C GLY A 299 15.76 -22.85 -8.63
N ASP A 300 15.88 -22.58 -7.33
CA ASP A 300 16.48 -23.50 -6.37
C ASP A 300 15.48 -24.63 -6.07
N ALA A 301 15.34 -25.58 -6.99
CA ALA A 301 14.73 -26.86 -6.68
C ALA A 301 15.53 -27.48 -5.52
N ALA A 302 14.85 -27.88 -4.44
CA ALA A 302 15.41 -28.42 -3.20
C ALA A 302 16.71 -29.22 -3.39
N ALA A 303 17.83 -28.52 -3.43
CA ALA A 303 19.16 -29.09 -3.56
C ALA A 303 19.75 -29.12 -2.17
N ASP A 304 19.63 -30.29 -1.55
CA ASP A 304 20.58 -30.76 -0.57
C ASP A 304 22.02 -30.38 -0.98
N GLY A 305 22.71 -29.71 -0.06
CA GLY A 305 24.16 -29.52 0.04
C GLY A 305 25.02 -29.75 -1.20
N GLY A 306 25.35 -28.67 -1.91
CA GLY A 306 26.41 -28.65 -2.91
C GLY A 306 27.36 -27.47 -2.72
N VAL A 307 28.39 -27.63 -1.88
CA VAL A 307 29.52 -26.70 -1.82
C VAL A 307 30.35 -26.86 -3.10
N GLY A 308 30.17 -25.94 -4.04
CA GLY A 308 30.99 -25.85 -5.26
C GLY A 308 31.97 -24.68 -5.15
N SER A 309 33.07 -24.87 -4.44
CA SER A 309 34.21 -23.95 -4.52
C SER A 309 34.80 -23.99 -5.92
N SER A 310 34.87 -22.82 -6.54
CA SER A 310 35.66 -22.53 -7.73
C SER A 310 37.14 -22.79 -7.50
N ILE A 311 37.68 -23.90 -8.01
CA ILE A 311 39.09 -24.03 -8.40
C ILE A 311 39.15 -24.93 -9.64
N GLY A 312 39.34 -24.33 -10.81
CA GLY A 312 39.88 -25.04 -11.97
C GLY A 312 41.40 -24.97 -11.94
N PRO A 313 42.13 -26.02 -12.32
CA PRO A 313 43.51 -25.86 -12.73
C PRO A 313 43.56 -25.63 -14.24
N ASP A 314 44.34 -24.60 -14.60
CA ASP A 314 44.90 -24.37 -15.92
C ASP A 314 45.73 -25.57 -16.41
N ALA A 315 45.86 -25.63 -17.75
CA ALA A 315 46.70 -26.48 -18.62
C ALA A 315 46.02 -27.67 -19.29
#